data_AF-A0A3D3ABY1-F1
#
_entry.id   AF-A0A3D3ABY1-F1
#
_cell.length_a   1.000
_cell.length_b   1.000
_cell.length_c   1.000
_cell.angle_alpha   90.00
_cell.angle_beta   90.00
_cell.angle_gamma   90.00
#
_symmetry.space_group_name_H-M   'P 1'
#
loop_
_entity.id
_entity.type
_entity.pdbx_description
1 polymer ?
#
loop_
_entity_poly.entity_id
_entity_poly.type
_entity_poly.pdbx_seq_one_letter_code
_entity_poly.pdbx_strand_id
1 'polypeptide(L)'
;AFGIRIENLQYVTALKKTSAKGGKGARPMMSFEPLTLAPIDRRLIDKTQMSAADIDWLNAYHARVQKTLLPKVDKATQTWLRKNCKPL
;
A
#
# COMPACT_ATOMS: atom_id res chain seq x y z
N ALA A 1 22.56 -13.16 -12.77
CA ALA A 1 22.07 -12.69 -11.45
C ALA A 1 20.85 -11.79 -11.67
N PHE A 2 19.92 -11.73 -10.72
CA PHE A 2 18.78 -10.80 -10.75
C PHE A 2 18.77 -9.93 -9.49
N GLY A 3 18.03 -8.83 -9.50
CA GLY A 3 17.85 -7.92 -8.37
C GLY A 3 16.40 -7.46 -8.25
N ILE A 4 15.95 -7.18 -7.02
CA ILE A 4 14.59 -6.76 -6.70
C ILE A 4 14.63 -5.46 -5.91
N ARG A 5 13.83 -4.47 -6.30
CA ARG A 5 13.60 -3.23 -5.54
C ARG A 5 12.12 -2.87 -5.62
N ILE A 6 11.53 -2.55 -4.47
CA ILE A 6 10.17 -2.01 -4.35
C ILE A 6 10.32 -0.60 -3.78
N GLU A 7 9.83 0.40 -4.49
CA GLU A 7 10.10 1.80 -4.17
C GLU A 7 8.84 2.64 -4.37
N ASN A 8 8.45 3.37 -3.32
CA ASN A 8 7.37 4.34 -3.34
C ASN A 8 7.90 5.67 -2.80
N LEU A 9 7.55 6.77 -3.47
CA LEU A 9 7.67 8.09 -2.89
C LEU A 9 6.58 8.24 -1.82
N GLN A 10 6.94 8.74 -0.65
CA GLN A 10 6.05 8.91 0.49
C GLN A 10 6.17 10.31 1.07
N TYR A 11 5.08 10.82 1.65
CA TYR A 11 5.10 12.07 2.42
C TYR A 11 4.80 11.82 3.88
N VAL A 12 5.41 12.64 4.74
CA VAL A 12 5.28 12.54 6.20
C VAL A 12 3.93 13.13 6.63
N THR A 13 3.22 12.40 7.48
CA THR A 13 1.90 12.76 8.01
C THR A 13 1.87 12.58 9.52
N ALA A 14 0.91 13.22 10.21
CA ALA A 14 0.63 12.88 11.59
C ALA A 14 0.14 11.43 11.68
N LEU A 15 0.54 10.68 12.71
CA LEU A 15 0.03 9.33 12.92
C LEU A 15 -1.50 9.37 13.07
N LYS A 16 -2.22 8.70 12.14
CA LYS A 16 -3.68 8.49 12.26
C LYS A 16 -3.90 7.75 13.58
N LYS A 17 -4.85 8.22 14.41
CA LYS A 17 -5.10 7.70 15.78
C LYS A 17 -5.14 6.17 15.81
N THR A 18 -4.00 5.54 16.06
CA THR A 18 -3.89 4.11 16.33
C THR A 18 -4.14 3.88 17.82
N SER A 19 -4.62 2.69 18.18
CA SER A 19 -4.89 2.23 19.55
C SER A 19 -3.69 2.31 20.51
N ALA A 20 -2.48 2.61 20.02
CA ALA A 20 -1.35 3.04 20.83
C ALA A 20 -1.62 4.44 21.43
N LYS A 21 -2.44 4.49 22.49
CA LYS A 21 -2.46 5.62 23.41
C LYS A 21 -1.07 5.67 24.04
N GLY A 22 -0.22 6.54 23.50
CA GLY A 22 1.03 6.89 24.17
C GLY A 22 0.70 7.25 25.62
N GLY A 23 1.44 6.67 26.58
CA GLY A 23 1.27 6.99 27.99
C GLY A 23 1.44 8.49 28.25
N LYS A 24 1.12 8.95 29.47
CA LYS A 24 1.35 10.36 29.85
C LYS A 24 2.81 10.73 29.57
N GLY A 25 3.03 11.75 28.73
CA GLY A 25 4.36 12.21 28.30
C GLY A 25 4.84 11.70 26.94
N ALA A 26 4.05 10.89 26.22
CA ALA A 26 4.43 10.43 24.89
C ALA A 26 4.46 11.58 23.86
N ARG A 27 5.49 11.58 23.00
CA ARG A 27 5.63 12.55 21.91
C ARG A 27 4.67 12.20 20.77
N PRO A 28 4.13 13.21 20.05
CA PRO A 28 3.39 12.96 18.82
C PRO A 28 4.25 12.20 17.81
N MET A 29 3.74 11.07 17.34
CA MET A 29 4.41 10.24 16.33
C MET A 29 3.90 10.61 14.93
N MET A 30 4.77 10.38 13.94
CA MET A 30 4.47 10.61 12.52
C MET A 30 4.24 9.28 11.80
N SER A 31 3.68 9.34 10.60
CA SER A 31 3.42 8.22 9.70
C SER A 31 3.71 8.62 8.26
N PHE A 32 3.58 7.66 7.34
CA PHE A 32 3.76 7.87 5.91
C PHE A 32 2.46 7.67 5.15
N GLU A 33 2.27 8.47 4.12
CA GLU A 33 1.25 8.21 3.11
C GLU A 33 1.92 8.15 1.71
N PRO A 34 1.63 7.11 0.90
CA PRO A 34 2.28 6.98 -0.39
C PRO A 34 1.75 8.00 -1.40
N LEU A 35 2.66 8.69 -2.09
CA LEU A 35 2.38 9.50 -3.29
C LEU A 35 2.39 8.63 -4.54
N THR A 36 3.32 7.68 -4.63
CA THR A 36 3.33 6.69 -5.70
C THR A 36 2.09 5.81 -5.59
N LEU A 37 1.37 5.67 -6.70
CA LEU A 37 0.23 4.77 -6.84
C LEU A 37 0.48 3.83 -8.03
N ALA A 38 1.24 2.77 -7.77
CA ALA A 38 1.52 1.71 -8.73
C ALA A 38 1.27 0.33 -8.09
N PRO A 39 0.65 -0.65 -8.78
CA PRO A 39 0.47 -1.98 -8.22
C PRO A 39 1.82 -2.62 -7.88
N ILE A 40 1.95 -3.16 -6.67
CA ILE A 40 3.03 -4.08 -6.30
C ILE A 40 2.68 -5.47 -6.84
N ASP A 41 3.59 -6.10 -7.59
CA ASP A 41 3.37 -7.42 -8.18
C ASP A 41 3.25 -8.50 -7.09
N ARG A 42 2.18 -9.30 -7.17
CA ARG A 42 1.83 -10.31 -6.16
C ARG A 42 2.49 -11.67 -6.40
N ARG A 43 3.10 -11.91 -7.57
CA ARG A 43 3.59 -13.24 -7.98
C ARG A 43 4.76 -13.76 -7.15
N LEU A 44 5.58 -12.87 -6.59
CA LEU A 44 6.76 -13.21 -5.80
C LEU A 44 6.57 -12.97 -4.30
N ILE A 45 5.32 -12.80 -3.85
CA ILE A 45 5.00 -12.61 -2.45
C ILE A 45 4.77 -13.98 -1.80
N ASP A 46 5.62 -14.33 -0.84
CA ASP A 46 5.38 -15.45 0.07
C ASP A 46 4.49 -15.00 1.24
N LYS A 47 3.21 -15.36 1.18
CA LYS A 47 2.22 -14.97 2.20
C LYS A 47 2.51 -15.57 3.58
N THR A 48 3.26 -16.67 3.66
CA THR A 48 3.57 -17.31 4.95
C THR A 48 4.50 -16.45 5.81
N GLN A 49 5.19 -15.48 5.20
CA GLN A 49 6.06 -14.52 5.87
C GLN A 49 5.38 -13.18 6.17
N MET A 50 4.08 -13.05 5.92
CA MET A 50 3.33 -11.81 6.13
C MET A 50 2.42 -11.91 7.35
N SER A 51 2.34 -10.82 8.11
CA SER A 51 1.29 -10.68 9.11
C SER A 51 -0.06 -10.35 8.45
N ALA A 52 -1.15 -10.52 9.19
CA ALA A 52 -2.47 -10.06 8.74
C ALA A 52 -2.48 -8.55 8.43
N ALA A 53 -1.74 -7.75 9.22
CA ALA A 53 -1.63 -6.31 9.01
C ALA A 53 -0.90 -5.96 7.71
N ASP A 54 0.12 -6.73 7.31
CA ASP A 54 0.83 -6.53 6.04
C ASP A 54 -0.09 -6.84 4.84
N ILE A 55 -0.88 -7.91 4.94
CA ILE A 55 -1.87 -8.30 3.93
C ILE A 55 -2.93 -7.22 3.80
N ASP A 56 -3.50 -6.77 4.92
CA ASP A 56 -4.51 -5.72 4.96
C ASP A 56 -3.97 -4.40 4.38
N TRP A 57 -2.72 -4.06 4.72
CA TRP A 57 -2.06 -2.86 4.18
C TRP A 57 -1.92 -2.95 2.66
N LEU A 58 -1.44 -4.07 2.12
CA LEU A 58 -1.27 -4.23 0.68
C LEU A 58 -2.62 -4.20 -0.06
N ASN A 59 -3.63 -4.86 0.50
CA ASN A 59 -4.99 -4.88 -0.05
C ASN A 59 -5.60 -3.48 -0.07
N ALA A 60 -5.45 -2.70 1.01
CA ALA A 60 -5.90 -1.32 1.09
C ALA A 60 -5.15 -0.41 0.11
N TYR A 61 -3.83 -0.60 -0.03
CA TYR A 61 -3.01 0.12 -0.99
C TYR A 61 -3.46 -0.16 -2.44
N HIS A 62 -3.63 -1.43 -2.82
CA HIS A 62 -4.13 -1.83 -4.15
C HIS A 62 -5.55 -1.31 -4.42
N ALA A 63 -6.43 -1.29 -3.41
CA ALA A 63 -7.75 -0.68 -3.54
C ALA A 63 -7.67 0.83 -3.81
N ARG A 64 -6.76 1.56 -3.13
CA ARG A 64 -6.51 2.99 -3.38
C ARG A 64 -5.95 3.23 -4.79
N VAL A 65 -5.01 2.40 -5.25
CA VAL A 65 -4.48 2.46 -6.62
C VAL A 65 -5.62 2.35 -7.63
N GLN A 66 -6.49 1.33 -7.50
CA GLN A 66 -7.63 1.17 -8.40
C GLN A 66 -8.58 2.37 -8.34
N LYS A 67 -9.03 2.77 -7.14
CA LYS A 67 -9.98 3.86 -6.97
C LYS A 67 -9.50 5.15 -7.63
N THR A 68 -8.22 5.47 -7.50
CA THR A 68 -7.64 6.71 -8.03
C THR A 68 -7.37 6.65 -9.54
N LEU A 69 -6.87 5.52 -10.05
CA LEU A 69 -6.38 5.42 -11.43
C LEU A 69 -7.42 4.95 -12.43
N LEU A 70 -8.39 4.12 -12.05
CA LEU A 70 -9.41 3.60 -12.96
C LEU A 70 -10.11 4.68 -13.81
N PRO A 71 -10.55 5.83 -13.27
CA PRO A 71 -11.21 6.86 -14.08
C PRO A 71 -10.25 7.67 -14.96
N LYS A 72 -8.93 7.46 -14.87
CA LYS A 72 -7.90 8.25 -15.54
C LYS A 72 -7.19 7.51 -16.67
N VAL A 73 -7.53 6.25 -16.91
CA VAL A 73 -6.83 5.36 -17.86
C VAL A 73 -7.81 4.66 -18.80
N ASP A 74 -7.30 4.18 -19.94
CA ASP A 74 -8.09 3.48 -20.96
C ASP A 74 -8.64 2.12 -20.47
N LYS A 75 -9.55 1.53 -21.24
CA LYS A 75 -10.21 0.26 -20.89
C LYS A 75 -9.25 -0.93 -20.76
N ALA A 76 -8.19 -0.97 -21.58
CA ALA A 76 -7.19 -2.04 -21.53
C ALA A 76 -6.41 -1.97 -20.21
N THR A 77 -5.98 -0.78 -19.83
CA THR A 77 -5.28 -0.48 -18.59
C THR A 77 -6.19 -0.68 -17.37
N GLN A 78 -7.47 -0.33 -17.45
CA GLN A 78 -8.44 -0.63 -16.39
C GLN A 78 -8.55 -2.14 -16.13
N THR A 79 -8.65 -2.93 -17.20
CA THR A 79 -8.70 -4.39 -17.10
C THR A 79 -7.43 -4.95 -16.47
N TRP A 80 -6.27 -4.43 -16.88
CA TRP A 80 -4.98 -4.78 -16.30
C TRP A 80 -4.88 -4.39 -14.81
N LEU A 81 -5.29 -3.19 -14.42
CA LEU A 81 -5.27 -2.73 -13.02
C LEU A 81 -6.15 -3.61 -12.13
N ARG A 82 -7.38 -3.92 -12.56
CA ARG A 82 -8.29 -4.79 -11.80
C ARG A 82 -7.71 -6.18 -11.56
N LYS A 83 -6.94 -6.71 -12.52
CA LYS A 83 -6.26 -8.01 -12.38
C LYS A 83 -5.07 -7.93 -11.41
N ASN A 84 -4.25 -6.88 -11.52
CA ASN A 84 -3.00 -6.77 -10.76
C ASN A 84 -3.21 -6.26 -9.33
N CYS A 85 -4.29 -5.53 -9.08
CA CYS A 85 -4.68 -5.04 -7.75
C CYS A 85 -5.73 -5.92 -7.04
N LYS A 86 -5.89 -7.20 -7.43
CA LYS A 86 -6.73 -8.13 -6.67
C LYS A 86 -6.14 -8.34 -5.27
N PRO A 87 -6.98 -8.49 -4.23
CA PRO A 87 -6.50 -8.84 -2.90
C PRO A 87 -5.58 -10.07 -2.90
N LEU A 88 -4.60 -10.08 -2.00
CA LEU A 88 -3.88 -11.29 -1.63
C LEU A 88 -4.81 -12.24 -0.89
#